data_AF-A0A2E9ZEE4-F1
#
_entry.id   AF-A0A2E9ZEE4-F1
#
_cell.length_a   1.000
_cell.length_b   1.000
_cell.length_c   1.000
_cell.angle_alpha   90.00
_cell.angle_beta   90.00
_cell.angle_gamma   90.00
#
_symmetry.space_group_name_H-M   'P 1'
#
loop_
_entity.id
_entity.type
_entity.pdbx_description
1 polymer ?
#
loop_
_entity_poly.entity_id
_entity_poly.type
_entity_poly.pdbx_seq_one_letter_code
_entity_poly.pdbx_strand_id
1 'polypeptide(L)'
;MSIFDLIEALIKLGLPMVAISWLMFSWLYSSGEIDREADRKAVKLRLKKMKNTFENKEAHSAGYVYDKWMWFGSGFYGLAALWTFSVIEISDFLSFIFSFPGFSVLFEDGVIGFFISVALGQLGNLISAFIWFSYWPADSRLLWLLVAYLGYWCGVELARRKVELPLNVWRDKY
;
A
#
# COMPACT_ATOMS: atom_id res chain seq x y z
N MET A 1 -6.24 1.68 -25.90
CA MET A 1 -6.46 2.34 -24.61
C MET A 1 -7.81 3.01 -24.66
N SER A 2 -8.80 2.41 -24.01
CA SER A 2 -10.16 2.94 -23.97
C SER A 2 -10.30 3.99 -22.86
N ILE A 3 -11.31 4.85 -22.94
CA ILE A 3 -11.66 5.77 -21.84
C ILE A 3 -12.02 5.00 -20.55
N PHE A 4 -12.54 3.79 -20.68
CA PHE A 4 -12.89 2.93 -19.55
C PHE A 4 -11.64 2.45 -18.80
N ASP A 5 -10.56 2.10 -19.52
CA ASP A 5 -9.29 1.67 -18.91
C ASP A 5 -8.71 2.79 -18.02
N LEU A 6 -8.86 4.05 -18.45
CA LEU A 6 -8.41 5.21 -17.68
C LEU A 6 -9.27 5.41 -16.42
N ILE A 7 -10.59 5.35 -16.55
CA ILE A 7 -11.51 5.48 -15.40
C ILE A 7 -11.24 4.37 -14.39
N GLU A 8 -11.06 3.14 -14.86
CA GLU A 8 -10.75 2.00 -14.01
C GLU A 8 -9.42 2.18 -13.28
N ALA A 9 -8.36 2.59 -13.98
CA ALA A 9 -7.06 2.86 -13.38
C ALA A 9 -7.14 3.97 -12.32
N LEU A 10 -7.91 5.03 -12.60
CA LEU A 10 -8.13 6.14 -11.67
C LEU A 10 -8.84 5.65 -10.39
N ILE A 11 -9.89 4.84 -10.52
CA ILE A 11 -10.67 4.37 -9.37
C ILE A 11 -9.88 3.33 -8.56
N LYS A 12 -9.31 2.32 -9.22
CA LYS A 12 -8.69 1.18 -8.54
C LYS A 12 -7.29 1.46 -7.99
N LEU A 13 -6.57 2.42 -8.57
CA LEU A 13 -5.19 2.71 -8.20
C LEU A 13 -4.90 4.20 -8.01
N GLY A 14 -5.37 5.08 -8.89
CA GLY A 14 -5.11 6.52 -8.81
C GLY A 14 -5.61 7.17 -7.52
N LEU A 15 -6.93 7.12 -7.26
CA LEU A 15 -7.58 7.68 -6.08
C LEU A 15 -7.07 7.05 -4.78
N PRO A 16 -6.93 5.71 -4.66
CA PRO A 16 -6.28 5.12 -3.51
C PRO A 16 -4.86 5.63 -3.30
N MET A 17 -4.05 5.76 -4.35
CA MET A 17 -2.70 6.31 -4.23
C MET A 17 -2.71 7.77 -3.75
N VAL A 18 -3.68 8.60 -4.16
CA VAL A 18 -3.88 9.93 -3.56
C VAL A 18 -4.15 9.81 -2.07
N ALA A 19 -5.12 9.00 -1.68
CA ALA A 19 -5.56 8.87 -0.30
C ALA A 19 -4.44 8.36 0.62
N ILE A 20 -3.80 7.23 0.29
CA ILE A 20 -2.77 6.65 1.15
C ILE A 20 -1.52 7.53 1.21
N SER A 21 -1.13 8.15 0.10
CA SER A 21 0.05 9.03 0.08
C SER A 21 -0.24 10.29 0.88
N TRP A 22 -1.44 10.86 0.74
CA TRP A 22 -1.88 11.98 1.55
C TRP A 22 -1.87 11.64 3.04
N LEU A 23 -2.44 10.50 3.45
CA LEU A 23 -2.46 10.02 4.83
C LEU A 23 -1.04 9.88 5.40
N MET A 24 -0.20 9.11 4.71
CA MET A 24 1.14 8.80 5.22
C MET A 24 2.02 10.05 5.31
N PHE A 25 2.01 10.90 4.29
CA PHE A 25 2.83 12.09 4.30
C PHE A 25 2.28 13.17 5.23
N SER A 26 0.94 13.26 5.41
CA SER A 26 0.36 14.17 6.41
C SER A 26 0.81 13.78 7.82
N TRP A 27 0.85 12.47 8.12
CA TRP A 27 1.39 11.98 9.38
C TRP A 27 2.87 12.36 9.54
N LEU A 28 3.72 12.10 8.52
CA LEU A 28 5.15 12.44 8.55
C LEU A 28 5.44 13.94 8.68
N TYR A 29 4.66 14.78 8.00
CA TYR A 29 4.78 16.24 8.12
C TYR A 29 4.28 16.76 9.47
N SER A 30 3.35 16.06 10.11
CA SER A 30 2.78 16.48 11.40
C SER A 30 3.58 15.96 12.59
N SER A 31 4.29 14.85 12.45
CA SER A 31 5.25 14.35 13.45
C SER A 31 6.59 15.10 13.41
N GLY A 32 6.85 15.91 12.38
CA GLY A 32 8.11 16.62 12.19
C GLY A 32 9.24 15.75 11.62
N GLU A 33 8.94 14.50 11.26
CA GLU A 33 9.90 13.58 10.60
C GLU A 33 10.35 14.10 9.23
N ILE A 34 9.48 14.83 8.55
CA ILE A 34 9.77 15.51 7.29
C ILE A 34 9.35 16.97 7.40
N ASP A 35 10.22 17.87 6.95
CA ASP A 35 9.91 19.29 6.81
C ASP A 35 9.01 19.53 5.59
N ARG A 36 7.95 20.31 5.78
CA ARG A 36 7.00 20.68 4.71
C ARG A 36 7.65 21.55 3.64
N GLU A 37 8.69 22.32 3.98
CA GLU A 37 9.40 23.13 2.99
C GLU A 37 10.45 22.34 2.21
N ALA A 38 10.80 21.13 2.68
CA ALA A 38 11.78 20.27 2.03
C ALA A 38 11.45 19.99 0.56
N ASP A 39 12.48 20.01 -0.28
CA ASP A 39 12.35 19.63 -1.67
C ASP A 39 12.17 18.11 -1.82
N ARG A 40 11.70 17.65 -2.99
CA ARG A 40 11.43 16.22 -3.23
C ARG A 40 12.66 15.33 -2.98
N LYS A 41 13.87 15.85 -3.24
CA LYS A 41 15.10 15.09 -3.02
C LYS A 41 15.38 14.92 -1.53
N ALA A 42 15.22 15.96 -0.72
CA ALA A 42 15.36 15.89 0.72
C ALA A 42 14.32 14.96 1.34
N VAL A 43 13.05 15.03 0.91
CA VAL A 43 12.00 14.09 1.33
C VAL A 43 12.41 12.64 1.00
N LYS A 44 12.83 12.37 -0.25
CA LYS A 44 13.28 11.02 -0.65
C LYS A 44 14.47 10.54 0.17
N LEU A 45 15.42 11.42 0.47
CA LEU A 45 16.59 11.10 1.28
C LEU A 45 16.20 10.78 2.73
N ARG A 46 15.27 11.55 3.32
CA ARG A 46 14.71 11.29 4.66
C ARG A 46 14.01 9.93 4.70
N LEU A 47 13.13 9.65 3.76
CA LEU A 47 12.43 8.36 3.65
C LEU A 47 13.42 7.18 3.52
N LYS A 48 14.52 7.35 2.77
CA LYS A 48 15.56 6.32 2.69
C LYS A 48 16.28 6.13 4.02
N LYS A 49 16.62 7.21 4.72
CA LYS A 49 17.22 7.14 6.06
C LYS A 49 16.30 6.42 7.04
N MET A 50 15.00 6.75 7.03
CA MET A 50 13.99 6.10 7.87
C MET A 50 13.90 4.60 7.59
N LYS A 51 13.88 4.17 6.31
CA LYS A 51 13.91 2.75 5.92
C LYS A 51 15.16 2.05 6.46
N ASN A 52 16.33 2.65 6.28
CA ASN A 52 17.58 2.07 6.80
C ASN A 52 17.55 1.97 8.33
N THR A 53 16.97 2.95 9.03
CA THR A 53 16.81 2.88 10.48
C THR A 53 15.83 1.79 10.88
N PHE A 54 14.73 1.62 10.14
CA PHE A 54 13.77 0.52 10.32
C PHE A 54 14.42 -0.86 10.13
N GLU A 55 15.27 -1.03 9.12
CA GLU A 55 16.00 -2.30 8.89
C GLU A 55 17.02 -2.60 10.00
N ASN A 56 17.62 -1.57 10.61
CA ASN A 56 18.65 -1.73 11.64
C ASN A 56 18.10 -1.80 13.07
N LYS A 57 16.85 -1.41 13.30
CA LYS A 57 16.21 -1.49 14.62
C LYS A 57 15.19 -2.63 14.60
N GLU A 58 15.39 -3.65 15.44
CA GLU A 58 14.40 -4.72 15.67
C GLU A 58 13.09 -4.20 16.31
N ALA A 59 13.06 -2.94 16.79
CA ALA A 59 11.88 -2.34 17.40
C ALA A 59 10.96 -1.69 16.35
N HIS A 60 9.94 -2.45 15.94
CA HIS A 60 8.78 -1.98 15.19
C HIS A 60 7.85 -1.16 16.10
N SER A 61 7.94 0.18 16.08
CA SER A 61 7.24 1.02 17.06
C SER A 61 6.45 2.19 16.48
N ALA A 62 6.22 2.24 15.16
CA ALA A 62 5.53 3.36 14.49
C ALA A 62 4.12 2.99 13.95
N GLY A 63 3.71 1.72 14.07
CA GLY A 63 2.37 1.22 13.74
C GLY A 63 2.33 0.31 12.50
N TYR A 64 1.39 -0.64 12.49
CA TYR A 64 1.34 -1.74 11.51
C TYR A 64 1.42 -1.29 10.04
N VAL A 65 0.66 -0.25 9.66
CA VAL A 65 0.63 0.27 8.28
C VAL A 65 1.97 0.90 7.89
N TYR A 66 2.61 1.64 8.80
CA TYR A 66 3.93 2.23 8.58
C TYR A 66 4.99 1.14 8.42
N ASP A 67 4.98 0.13 9.29
CA ASP A 67 5.96 -0.96 9.25
C ASP A 67 5.83 -1.76 7.94
N LYS A 68 4.60 -2.07 7.52
CA LYS A 68 4.33 -2.71 6.23
C LYS A 68 4.76 -1.83 5.05
N TRP A 69 4.52 -0.53 5.11
CA TRP A 69 5.00 0.39 4.09
C TRP A 69 6.54 0.40 4.01
N MET A 70 7.25 0.55 5.13
CA MET A 70 8.71 0.53 5.16
C MET A 70 9.29 -0.79 4.63
N TRP A 71 8.62 -1.90 4.93
CA TRP A 71 8.98 -3.23 4.44
C TRP A 71 8.84 -3.37 2.91
N PHE A 72 7.72 -2.91 2.33
CA PHE A 72 7.55 -2.86 0.87
C PHE A 72 8.42 -1.78 0.20
N GLY A 73 8.78 -0.73 0.94
CA GLY A 73 9.68 0.35 0.54
C GLY A 73 9.15 1.75 0.92
N SER A 74 10.01 2.66 1.34
CA SER A 74 9.60 3.94 1.97
C SER A 74 9.07 5.05 1.04
N GLY A 75 8.62 4.76 -0.18
CA GLY A 75 8.18 5.77 -1.15
C GLY A 75 7.07 5.28 -2.08
N PHE A 76 6.97 5.89 -3.27
CA PHE A 76 5.97 5.54 -4.29
C PHE A 76 5.81 4.03 -4.51
N TYR A 77 6.92 3.33 -4.76
CA TYR A 77 6.89 1.91 -5.05
C TYR A 77 6.29 1.09 -3.90
N GLY A 78 6.74 1.34 -2.66
CA GLY A 78 6.24 0.57 -1.53
C GLY A 78 4.81 0.93 -1.15
N LEU A 79 4.35 2.17 -1.39
CA LEU A 79 2.93 2.51 -1.26
C LEU A 79 2.08 1.78 -2.31
N ALA A 80 2.53 1.72 -3.57
CA ALA A 80 1.82 1.00 -4.61
C ALA A 80 1.76 -0.51 -4.36
N ALA A 81 2.88 -1.09 -3.90
CA ALA A 81 2.94 -2.50 -3.49
C ALA A 81 2.04 -2.77 -2.28
N LEU A 82 2.10 -1.92 -1.24
CA LEU A 82 1.24 -2.04 -0.06
C LEU A 82 -0.25 -1.95 -0.40
N TRP A 83 -0.63 -1.00 -1.27
CA TRP A 83 -2.01 -0.88 -1.72
C TRP A 83 -2.45 -2.13 -2.49
N THR A 84 -1.63 -2.59 -3.42
CA THR A 84 -1.94 -3.78 -4.23
C THR A 84 -2.05 -5.02 -3.35
N PHE A 85 -1.14 -5.19 -2.39
CA PHE A 85 -1.23 -6.24 -1.38
C PHE A 85 -2.55 -6.16 -0.60
N SER A 86 -2.93 -4.96 -0.16
CA SER A 86 -4.18 -4.75 0.58
C SER A 86 -5.42 -5.12 -0.26
N VAL A 87 -5.43 -4.76 -1.55
CA VAL A 87 -6.51 -5.13 -2.47
C VAL A 87 -6.61 -6.63 -2.64
N ILE A 88 -5.48 -7.32 -2.82
CA ILE A 88 -5.44 -8.78 -2.96
C ILE A 88 -5.97 -9.45 -1.70
N GLU A 89 -5.41 -9.13 -0.53
CA GLU A 89 -5.79 -9.75 0.74
C GLU A 89 -7.27 -9.52 1.08
N ILE A 90 -7.78 -8.30 0.86
CA ILE A 90 -9.20 -8.00 1.08
C ILE A 90 -10.07 -8.79 0.09
N SER A 91 -9.68 -8.87 -1.18
CA SER A 91 -10.45 -9.60 -2.19
C SER A 91 -10.48 -11.10 -1.90
N ASP A 92 -9.35 -11.69 -1.51
CA ASP A 92 -9.26 -13.09 -1.13
C ASP A 92 -10.07 -13.39 0.14
N PHE A 93 -9.97 -12.52 1.15
CA PHE A 93 -10.76 -12.65 2.37
C PHE A 93 -12.26 -12.58 2.10
N LEU A 94 -12.70 -11.61 1.30
CA LEU A 94 -14.11 -11.49 0.92
C LEU A 94 -14.56 -12.68 0.07
N SER A 95 -13.72 -13.16 -0.85
CA SER A 95 -14.01 -14.35 -1.66
C SER A 95 -14.16 -15.59 -0.79
N PHE A 96 -13.28 -15.76 0.20
CA PHE A 96 -13.37 -16.85 1.17
C PHE A 96 -14.65 -16.79 2.02
N ILE A 97 -15.06 -15.60 2.45
CA ILE A 97 -16.29 -15.42 3.24
C ILE A 97 -17.54 -15.70 2.39
N PHE A 98 -17.64 -15.08 1.22
CA PHE A 98 -18.86 -15.15 0.41
C PHE A 98 -18.95 -16.40 -0.47
N SER A 99 -17.83 -17.05 -0.73
CA SER A 99 -17.74 -18.30 -1.50
C SER A 99 -17.05 -19.40 -0.68
N PHE A 100 -17.42 -19.52 0.60
CA PHE A 100 -16.82 -20.48 1.52
C PHE A 100 -16.97 -21.92 0.99
N PRO A 101 -15.88 -22.65 0.69
CA PRO A 101 -15.94 -23.93 0.00
C PRO A 101 -16.41 -25.09 0.90
N GLY A 102 -16.56 -24.86 2.21
CA GLY A 102 -16.91 -25.89 3.18
C GLY A 102 -15.68 -26.59 3.78
N PHE A 103 -15.81 -27.07 5.03
CA PHE A 103 -14.70 -27.68 5.75
C PHE A 103 -14.17 -28.96 5.10
N SER A 104 -15.02 -29.73 4.41
CA SER A 104 -14.59 -30.94 3.70
C SER A 104 -13.60 -30.65 2.58
N VAL A 105 -13.79 -29.54 1.86
CA VAL A 105 -12.89 -29.11 0.78
C VAL A 105 -11.63 -28.47 1.37
N LEU A 106 -11.76 -27.67 2.43
CA LEU A 106 -10.61 -27.03 3.07
C LEU A 106 -9.60 -28.02 3.64
N PHE A 107 -10.07 -29.17 4.12
CA PHE A 107 -9.24 -30.19 4.74
C PHE A 107 -9.14 -31.48 3.89
N GLU A 108 -9.39 -31.40 2.59
CA GLU A 108 -9.29 -32.56 1.68
C GLU A 108 -7.89 -33.21 1.75
N ASP A 109 -6.84 -32.38 1.75
CA ASP A 109 -5.44 -32.80 1.92
C ASP A 109 -4.99 -32.84 3.40
N GLY A 110 -5.95 -32.80 4.33
CA GLY A 110 -5.71 -32.74 5.77
C GLY A 110 -5.24 -31.36 6.29
N VAL A 111 -5.03 -31.28 7.60
CA VAL A 111 -4.70 -30.01 8.29
C VAL A 111 -3.35 -29.45 7.86
N ILE A 112 -2.34 -30.30 7.65
CA ILE A 112 -1.01 -29.87 7.18
C ILE A 112 -1.11 -29.32 5.75
N GLY A 113 -1.85 -30.00 4.87
CA GLY A 113 -2.09 -29.55 3.49
C GLY A 113 -2.78 -28.19 3.45
N PHE A 114 -3.78 -27.97 4.32
CA PHE A 114 -4.44 -26.67 4.50
C PHE A 114 -3.43 -25.55 4.82
N PHE A 115 -2.58 -25.73 5.83
CA PHE A 115 -1.61 -24.70 6.21
C PHE A 115 -0.58 -24.43 5.11
N ILE A 116 -0.13 -25.47 4.39
CA ILE A 116 0.77 -25.31 3.25
C ILE A 116 0.08 -24.52 2.13
N SER A 117 -1.16 -24.87 1.79
CA SER A 117 -1.95 -24.18 0.77
C SER A 117 -2.14 -22.71 1.10
N VAL A 118 -2.53 -22.40 2.34
CA VAL A 118 -2.65 -21.02 2.83
C VAL A 118 -1.31 -20.29 2.76
N ALA A 119 -0.21 -20.92 3.21
CA ALA A 119 1.11 -20.31 3.17
C ALA A 119 1.58 -20.01 1.73
N LEU A 120 1.35 -20.93 0.79
CA LEU A 120 1.68 -20.74 -0.62
C LEU A 120 0.81 -19.66 -1.27
N GLY A 121 -0.48 -19.59 -0.94
CA GLY A 121 -1.37 -18.52 -1.38
C GLY A 121 -0.90 -17.15 -0.90
N GLN A 122 -0.59 -17.03 0.39
CA GLN A 122 -0.05 -15.81 0.99
C GLN A 122 1.28 -15.38 0.38
N LEU A 123 2.17 -16.34 0.07
CA LEU A 123 3.41 -16.08 -0.66
C LEU A 123 3.13 -15.57 -2.08
N GLY A 124 2.14 -16.14 -2.79
CA GLY A 124 1.71 -15.69 -4.11
C GLY A 124 1.15 -14.28 -4.10
N ASN A 125 0.33 -13.94 -3.10
CA ASN A 125 -0.21 -12.60 -2.90
C ASN A 125 0.90 -11.58 -2.66
N LEU A 126 1.87 -11.97 -1.83
CA LEU A 126 3.04 -11.16 -1.55
C LEU A 126 3.87 -10.88 -2.80
N ILE A 127 4.19 -11.93 -3.57
CA ILE A 127 4.94 -11.79 -4.83
C ILE A 127 4.18 -10.87 -5.78
N SER A 128 2.88 -11.09 -5.95
CA SER A 128 2.01 -10.28 -6.82
C SER A 128 2.01 -8.81 -6.44
N ALA A 129 2.03 -8.48 -5.14
CA ALA A 129 2.17 -7.12 -4.66
C ALA A 129 3.54 -6.51 -4.97
N PHE A 130 4.64 -7.27 -4.87
CA PHE A 130 5.95 -6.79 -5.31
C PHE A 130 5.97 -6.50 -6.80
N ILE A 131 5.34 -7.33 -7.63
CA ILE A 131 5.19 -7.10 -9.07
C ILE A 131 3.87 -6.42 -9.43
N TRP A 132 3.38 -5.50 -8.59
CA TRP A 132 2.05 -4.90 -8.70
C TRP A 132 1.71 -4.36 -10.10
N PHE A 133 2.68 -3.81 -10.82
CA PHE A 133 2.48 -3.30 -12.18
C PHE A 133 2.09 -4.38 -13.20
N SER A 134 2.24 -5.67 -12.85
CA SER A 134 1.78 -6.83 -13.63
C SER A 134 0.46 -7.40 -13.10
N TYR A 135 0.08 -7.10 -11.86
CA TYR A 135 -1.21 -7.47 -11.28
C TYR A 135 -2.36 -6.68 -11.91
N TRP A 136 -2.15 -5.37 -12.09
CA TRP A 136 -3.12 -4.52 -12.77
C TRP A 136 -3.10 -4.75 -14.30
N PRO A 137 -4.21 -4.49 -15.02
CA PRO A 137 -4.38 -4.81 -16.44
C PRO A 137 -3.16 -4.50 -17.33
N ALA A 138 -2.63 -5.56 -17.96
CA ALA A 138 -1.33 -5.55 -18.63
C ALA A 138 -1.31 -4.81 -19.98
N ASP A 139 -2.45 -4.68 -20.65
CA ASP A 139 -2.56 -4.06 -21.97
C ASP A 139 -2.27 -2.55 -21.97
N SER A 140 -2.30 -1.92 -20.79
CA SER A 140 -1.98 -0.50 -20.61
C SER A 140 -1.08 -0.25 -19.40
N ARG A 141 -0.09 -1.12 -19.12
CA ARG A 141 0.84 -1.00 -17.97
C ARG A 141 1.38 0.42 -17.74
N LEU A 142 1.76 1.12 -18.81
CA LEU A 142 2.26 2.50 -18.73
C LEU A 142 1.20 3.47 -18.18
N LEU A 143 -0.07 3.32 -18.60
CA LEU A 143 -1.18 4.12 -18.08
C LEU A 143 -1.34 3.92 -16.57
N TRP A 144 -1.40 2.66 -16.14
CA TRP A 144 -1.57 2.32 -14.73
C TRP A 144 -0.42 2.85 -13.86
N LEU A 145 0.82 2.75 -14.35
CA LEU A 145 1.99 3.30 -13.68
C LEU A 145 1.92 4.84 -13.59
N LEU A 146 1.55 5.51 -14.68
CA LEU A 146 1.40 6.97 -14.70
C LEU A 146 0.29 7.44 -13.76
N VAL A 147 -0.87 6.78 -13.80
CA VAL A 147 -2.01 7.09 -12.92
C VAL A 147 -1.64 6.89 -11.45
N ALA A 148 -0.98 5.79 -11.11
CA ALA A 148 -0.48 5.55 -9.76
C ALA A 148 0.50 6.64 -9.32
N TYR A 149 1.45 7.00 -10.19
CA TYR A 149 2.45 8.01 -9.88
C TYR A 149 1.84 9.40 -9.71
N LEU A 150 0.89 9.78 -10.57
CA LEU A 150 0.16 11.05 -10.46
C LEU A 150 -0.66 11.08 -9.17
N GLY A 151 -1.34 9.97 -8.82
CA GLY A 151 -2.07 9.85 -7.57
C GLY A 151 -1.16 10.03 -6.35
N TYR A 152 -0.02 9.32 -6.33
CA TYR A 152 1.01 9.48 -5.31
C TYR A 152 1.47 10.93 -5.19
N TRP A 153 1.82 11.55 -6.31
CA TRP A 153 2.32 12.92 -6.31
C TRP A 153 1.26 13.91 -5.79
N CYS A 154 0.02 13.80 -6.26
CA CYS A 154 -1.09 14.62 -5.76
C CYS A 154 -1.29 14.44 -4.26
N GLY A 155 -1.28 13.21 -3.74
CA GLY A 155 -1.44 12.95 -2.31
C GLY A 155 -0.34 13.61 -1.47
N VAL A 156 0.93 13.46 -1.88
CA VAL A 156 2.07 14.11 -1.20
C VAL A 156 1.96 15.63 -1.24
N GLU A 157 1.58 16.21 -2.37
CA GLU A 157 1.45 17.65 -2.53
C GLU A 157 0.29 18.21 -1.68
N LEU A 158 -0.84 17.51 -1.61
CA LEU A 158 -1.96 17.86 -0.74
C LEU A 158 -1.55 17.84 0.74
N ALA A 159 -0.79 16.82 1.16
CA ALA A 159 -0.29 16.69 2.53
C ALA A 159 0.67 17.83 2.89
N ARG A 160 1.55 18.19 1.94
CA ARG A 160 2.49 19.30 2.08
C ARG A 160 1.77 20.63 2.34
N ARG A 161 0.67 20.87 1.63
CA ARG A 161 -0.13 22.12 1.70
C ARG A 161 -1.05 22.25 2.92
N LYS A 162 -0.97 21.36 3.93
CA LYS A 162 -1.90 21.36 5.09
C LYS A 162 -3.38 21.26 4.67
N VAL A 163 -3.69 20.54 3.59
CA VAL A 163 -5.09 20.13 3.38
C VAL A 163 -5.36 19.05 4.42
N GLU A 164 -5.81 19.46 5.62
CA GLU A 164 -6.10 18.58 6.75
C GLU A 164 -7.53 18.04 6.61
N LEU A 165 -7.70 16.72 6.44
CA LEU A 165 -8.91 16.05 6.91
C LEU A 165 -8.77 15.87 8.44
N PRO A 166 -9.87 15.81 9.22
CA PRO A 166 -9.85 15.89 10.68
C PRO A 166 -9.31 14.60 11.35
N LEU A 167 -8.06 14.24 11.07
CA LEU A 167 -7.34 13.11 11.67
C LEU A 167 -6.62 13.50 12.96
N ASN A 168 -6.55 14.80 13.25
CA ASN A 168 -6.05 15.36 14.51
C ASN A 168 -6.80 14.74 15.71
N VAL A 169 -8.06 14.33 15.49
CA VAL A 169 -8.93 13.64 16.46
C VAL A 169 -8.47 12.19 16.77
N TRP A 170 -7.77 11.53 15.86
CA TRP A 170 -7.30 10.14 16.03
C TRP A 170 -5.96 10.03 16.75
N ARG A 171 -5.08 11.03 16.60
CA ARG A 171 -3.78 11.08 17.30
C ARG A 171 -3.92 11.36 18.79
N ASP A 172 -4.93 12.12 19.19
CA ASP A 172 -5.12 12.47 20.60
C ASP A 172 -5.95 11.40 21.36
N LYS A 173 -6.32 10.29 20.69
CA LYS A 173 -7.20 9.25 21.23
C LYS A 173 -6.55 7.87 21.42
N TYR A 174 -5.34 7.65 20.89
CA TYR A 174 -4.56 6.42 21.00
C TYR A 174 -3.07 6.74 21.14
#